data_AF-A0A950P2X2-F1
#
_entry.id   AF-A0A950P2X2-F1
#
_cell.length_a   1.000
_cell.length_b   1.000
_cell.length_c   1.000
_cell.angle_alpha   90.00
_cell.angle_beta   90.00
_cell.angle_gamma   90.00
#
_symmetry.space_group_name_H-M   'P 1'
#
loop_
_entity.id
_entity.type
_entity.pdbx_description
1 polymer ?
#
loop_
_entity_poly.entity_id
_entity_poly.type
_entity_poly.pdbx_seq_one_letter_code
_entity_poly.pdbx_strand_id
1 'polypeptide(L)'
;MVPVASVGPVNGLLLPLLALVWWLPYRARVRTLAGEKRAVPGWRQACYASGLIVLAVALTPPVDNLADQLLAVHMAEHLLIGDVAALLIVLGLTGPLLAPLLRNRFVARLRVLTHPVVAVTVWAVNFYVWHLPVLYQAALRHDTIHALQHATFLAFGIAMWMALLGPLPKPRWFNNSARLV
;
A
#
# COMPACT_ATOMS: atom_id res chain seq x y z
N MET A 1 -9.74 20.37 -28.48
CA MET A 1 -8.39 19.74 -28.50
C MET A 1 -7.72 20.09 -27.18
N VAL A 2 -7.85 19.22 -26.19
CA VAL A 2 -7.21 19.42 -24.87
C VAL A 2 -5.71 19.20 -25.07
N PRO A 3 -4.84 20.13 -24.66
CA PRO A 3 -3.40 19.91 -24.77
C PRO A 3 -3.07 18.68 -23.91
N VAL A 4 -2.51 17.65 -24.55
CA VAL A 4 -1.87 16.54 -23.86
C VAL A 4 -0.85 17.20 -22.92
N ALA A 5 -1.19 17.29 -21.64
CA ALA A 5 -0.26 17.73 -20.61
C ALA A 5 1.00 16.91 -20.86
N SER A 6 2.08 17.60 -21.21
CA SER A 6 3.35 16.98 -21.58
C SER A 6 3.66 15.93 -20.53
N VAL A 7 3.64 14.66 -20.91
CA VAL A 7 4.14 13.57 -20.08
C VAL A 7 5.61 13.87 -19.88
N GLY A 8 5.91 14.65 -18.83
CA GLY A 8 7.27 15.00 -18.51
C GLY A 8 8.04 13.70 -18.31
N PRO A 9 9.31 13.61 -18.75
CA PRO A 9 10.13 12.42 -18.54
C PRO A 9 10.21 12.02 -17.05
N VAL A 10 9.94 12.97 -16.15
CA VAL A 10 9.88 12.79 -14.70
C VAL A 10 8.71 11.89 -14.26
N ASN A 11 7.49 12.07 -14.78
CA ASN A 11 6.31 11.26 -14.37
C ASN A 11 6.38 9.84 -14.94
N GLY A 12 6.91 9.67 -16.16
CA GLY A 12 7.09 8.35 -16.78
C GLY A 12 8.12 7.48 -16.07
N LEU A 13 9.13 8.09 -15.43
CA LEU A 13 10.17 7.39 -14.68
C LEU A 13 9.83 7.18 -13.20
N LEU A 14 8.97 8.02 -12.61
CA LEU A 14 8.62 7.94 -11.20
C LEU A 14 7.97 6.61 -10.83
N LEU A 15 6.98 6.15 -11.61
CA LEU A 15 6.28 4.88 -11.37
C LEU A 15 7.19 3.65 -11.44
N PRO A 16 8.01 3.44 -12.48
CA PRO A 16 8.94 2.32 -12.50
C PRO A 16 10.02 2.45 -11.41
N LEU A 17 10.47 3.67 -11.07
CA LEU A 17 11.42 3.86 -9.96
C LEU A 17 10.80 3.47 -8.62
N LEU A 18 9.56 3.89 -8.34
CA LEU A 18 8.83 3.50 -7.13
C LEU A 18 8.62 1.98 -7.10
N ALA A 19 8.18 1.38 -8.20
CA ALA A 19 8.05 -0.08 -8.29
C ALA A 19 9.38 -0.80 -8.01
N LEU A 20 10.50 -0.29 -8.56
CA LEU A 20 11.84 -0.85 -8.32
C LEU A 20 12.28 -0.68 -6.86
N VAL A 21 12.05 0.49 -6.25
CA VAL A 21 12.38 0.76 -4.85
C VAL A 21 11.67 -0.23 -3.92
N TRP A 22 10.45 -0.65 -4.25
CA TRP A 22 9.70 -1.65 -3.47
C TRP A 22 10.03 -3.09 -3.86
N TRP A 23 10.36 -3.36 -5.13
CA TRP A 23 10.61 -4.70 -5.67
C TRP A 23 12.01 -5.23 -5.38
N LEU A 24 13.04 -4.41 -5.56
CA LEU A 24 14.44 -4.81 -5.40
C LEU A 24 14.77 -5.32 -3.97
N PRO A 25 14.44 -4.59 -2.88
CA PRO A 25 14.69 -5.10 -1.53
C PRO A 25 13.87 -6.35 -1.22
N TYR A 26 12.62 -6.42 -1.69
CA TYR A 26 11.78 -7.61 -1.56
C TYR A 26 12.43 -8.83 -2.22
N ARG A 27 12.85 -8.70 -3.50
CA ARG A 27 13.49 -9.78 -4.27
C ARG A 27 14.83 -10.21 -3.68
N ALA A 28 15.66 -9.25 -3.27
CA ALA A 28 16.92 -9.55 -2.60
C ALA A 28 16.70 -10.36 -1.32
N ARG A 29 15.67 -9.99 -0.54
CA ARG A 29 15.33 -10.71 0.69
C ARG A 29 14.72 -12.08 0.43
N VAL A 30 13.85 -12.22 -0.57
CA VAL A 30 13.31 -13.53 -0.99
C VAL A 30 14.43 -14.48 -1.40
N ARG A 31 15.42 -14.00 -2.17
CA ARG A 31 16.57 -14.81 -2.61
C ARG A 31 17.46 -15.25 -1.44
N THR A 32 17.75 -14.35 -0.51
CA THR A 32 18.52 -14.69 0.70
C THR A 32 17.79 -15.71 1.57
N LEU A 33 16.48 -15.53 1.79
CA LEU A 33 15.65 -16.47 2.54
C LEU A 33 15.53 -17.85 1.87
N ALA A 34 15.54 -17.92 0.54
CA ALA A 34 15.57 -19.19 -0.18
C ALA A 34 16.87 -19.98 0.12
N GLY A 35 18.01 -19.31 0.22
CA GLY A 35 19.28 -19.92 0.65
C GLY A 35 19.29 -20.38 2.12
N GLU A 36 18.51 -19.72 2.98
CA GLU A 36 18.36 -20.05 4.41
C GLU A 36 17.32 -21.16 4.69
N LYS A 37 16.84 -21.88 3.66
CA LYS A 37 15.72 -22.86 3.75
C LYS A 37 14.41 -22.27 4.30
N ARG A 38 14.21 -20.96 4.14
CA ARG A 38 12.99 -20.21 4.53
C ARG A 38 12.34 -19.57 3.30
N ALA A 39 12.29 -20.32 2.20
CA ALA A 39 11.81 -19.81 0.91
C ALA A 39 10.37 -19.26 1.02
N VAL A 40 10.15 -18.09 0.43
CA VAL A 40 8.82 -17.48 0.37
C VAL A 40 8.01 -18.18 -0.73
N PRO A 41 6.80 -18.70 -0.44
CA PRO A 41 5.94 -19.37 -1.42
C PRO A 41 5.70 -18.52 -2.67
N GLY A 42 5.62 -19.17 -3.85
CA GLY A 42 5.43 -18.48 -5.13
C GLY A 42 4.16 -17.63 -5.20
N TRP A 43 3.06 -18.10 -4.62
CA TRP A 43 1.79 -17.36 -4.58
C TRP A 43 1.92 -16.04 -3.80
N ARG A 44 2.72 -15.99 -2.72
CA ARG A 44 2.99 -14.76 -1.97
C ARG A 44 3.81 -13.77 -2.80
N GLN A 45 4.79 -14.27 -3.54
CA GLN A 45 5.56 -13.44 -4.48
C GLN A 45 4.67 -12.89 -5.60
N ALA A 46 3.73 -13.70 -6.11
CA ALA A 46 2.74 -13.26 -7.08
C ALA A 46 1.84 -12.18 -6.49
N CYS A 47 1.29 -12.36 -5.28
CA CYS A 47 0.50 -11.33 -4.59
C CYS A 47 1.29 -10.01 -4.46
N TYR A 48 2.54 -10.05 -4.00
CA TYR A 48 3.36 -8.84 -3.87
C TYR A 48 3.54 -8.13 -5.22
N ALA A 49 3.89 -8.90 -6.26
CA ALA A 49 4.08 -8.36 -7.61
C ALA A 49 2.77 -7.77 -8.16
N SER A 50 1.64 -8.46 -7.99
CA SER A 50 0.31 -7.98 -8.39
C SER A 50 -0.07 -6.71 -7.65
N GLY A 51 0.24 -6.59 -6.35
CA GLY A 51 -0.01 -5.36 -5.58
C GLY A 51 0.76 -4.16 -6.14
N LEU A 52 2.03 -4.36 -6.52
CA LEU A 52 2.82 -3.31 -7.18
C LEU A 52 2.29 -2.96 -8.57
N ILE A 53 1.79 -3.94 -9.32
CA ILE A 53 1.16 -3.69 -10.63
C ILE A 53 -0.13 -2.87 -10.46
N VAL A 54 -0.99 -3.24 -9.51
CA VAL A 54 -2.22 -2.49 -9.22
C VAL A 54 -1.90 -1.06 -8.83
N LEU A 55 -0.91 -0.86 -7.94
CA LEU A 55 -0.46 0.46 -7.54
C LEU A 55 0.08 1.27 -8.72
N ALA A 56 0.89 0.64 -9.58
CA ALA A 56 1.43 1.30 -10.77
C ALA A 56 0.31 1.71 -11.73
N VAL A 57 -0.66 0.82 -12.00
CA VAL A 57 -1.80 1.10 -12.88
C VAL A 57 -2.67 2.22 -12.33
N ALA A 58 -2.99 2.18 -11.03
CA ALA A 58 -3.81 3.21 -10.38
C ALA A 58 -3.19 4.61 -10.57
N LEU A 59 -1.87 4.72 -10.44
CA LEU A 59 -1.14 5.98 -10.56
C LEU A 59 -0.76 6.37 -12.01
N THR A 60 -1.27 5.66 -13.03
CA THR A 60 -0.95 6.01 -14.43
C THR A 60 -1.72 7.25 -14.89
N PRO A 61 -1.11 8.10 -15.75
CA PRO A 61 -1.79 9.30 -16.27
C PRO A 61 -3.16 9.06 -16.90
N PRO A 62 -3.44 7.94 -17.62
CA PRO A 62 -4.78 7.69 -18.14
C PRO A 62 -5.83 7.48 -17.06
N VAL A 63 -5.48 6.82 -15.93
CA VAL A 63 -6.40 6.62 -14.81
C VAL A 63 -6.60 7.92 -14.06
N ASP A 64 -5.53 8.66 -13.79
CA ASP A 64 -5.53 9.96 -13.14
C ASP A 64 -6.41 10.98 -13.89
N ASN A 65 -6.22 11.11 -15.21
CA ASN A 65 -7.04 11.97 -16.06
C ASN A 65 -8.53 11.59 -16.06
N LEU A 66 -8.84 10.30 -15.91
CA LEU A 66 -10.23 9.82 -15.82
C LEU A 66 -10.80 10.05 -14.41
N ALA A 67 -9.97 9.92 -13.37
CA ALA A 67 -10.31 10.23 -11.99
C ALA A 67 -10.71 11.71 -11.84
N ASP A 68 -9.99 12.63 -12.49
CA ASP A 68 -10.32 14.06 -12.49
C ASP A 68 -11.70 14.38 -13.11
N GLN A 69 -12.17 13.53 -14.03
CA GLN A 69 -13.43 13.75 -14.74
C GLN A 69 -14.61 13.01 -14.12
N LEU A 70 -14.36 11.86 -13.51
CA LEU A 70 -15.38 10.94 -13.02
C LEU A 70 -15.13 10.60 -11.56
N LEU A 71 -16.00 11.08 -10.68
CA LEU A 71 -15.96 10.78 -9.25
C LEU A 71 -15.89 9.27 -8.96
N ALA A 72 -16.57 8.45 -9.77
CA ALA A 72 -16.52 7.00 -9.64
C ALA A 72 -15.11 6.42 -9.89
N VAL A 73 -14.39 6.96 -10.89
CA VAL A 73 -13.00 6.54 -11.18
C VAL A 73 -12.07 7.04 -10.10
N HIS A 74 -12.25 8.26 -9.62
CA HIS A 74 -11.50 8.82 -8.49
C HIS A 74 -11.65 7.97 -7.22
N MET A 75 -12.88 7.55 -6.89
CA MET A 75 -13.10 6.65 -5.75
C MET A 75 -12.51 5.26 -5.98
N ALA A 76 -12.61 4.74 -7.21
CA ALA A 76 -12.00 3.46 -7.55
C ALA A 76 -10.47 3.52 -7.41
N GLU A 77 -9.82 4.62 -7.80
CA GLU A 77 -8.39 4.84 -7.62
C GLU A 77 -8.00 4.77 -6.13
N HIS A 78 -8.71 5.49 -5.26
CA HIS A 78 -8.47 5.43 -3.82
C HIS A 78 -8.60 4.01 -3.24
N LEU A 79 -9.61 3.24 -3.66
CA LEU A 79 -9.80 1.86 -3.22
C LEU A 79 -8.74 0.91 -3.78
N LEU A 80 -8.31 1.12 -5.03
CA LEU A 80 -7.22 0.34 -5.62
C LEU A 80 -5.92 0.54 -4.85
N ILE A 81 -5.60 1.79 -4.48
CA ILE A 81 -4.38 2.14 -3.73
C ILE A 81 -4.47 1.70 -2.27
N GLY A 82 -5.52 2.13 -1.57
CA GLY A 82 -5.69 1.96 -0.13
C GLY A 82 -6.07 0.55 0.29
N ASP A 83 -6.75 -0.21 -0.56
CA ASP A 83 -7.26 -1.53 -0.21
C ASP A 83 -6.67 -2.64 -1.06
N VAL A 84 -6.85 -2.63 -2.37
CA VAL A 84 -6.46 -3.76 -3.23
C VAL A 84 -4.94 -3.94 -3.28
N ALA A 85 -4.21 -2.87 -3.61
CA ALA A 85 -2.75 -2.88 -3.65
C ALA A 85 -2.17 -3.17 -2.27
N ALA A 86 -2.68 -2.49 -1.23
CA ALA A 86 -2.25 -2.68 0.15
C ALA A 86 -2.42 -4.14 0.61
N LEU A 87 -3.58 -4.75 0.38
CA LEU A 87 -3.86 -6.14 0.71
C LEU A 87 -2.90 -7.09 0.00
N LEU A 88 -2.74 -6.95 -1.32
CA LEU A 88 -1.89 -7.80 -2.13
C LEU A 88 -0.41 -7.71 -1.70
N ILE A 89 0.07 -6.50 -1.41
CA ILE A 89 1.40 -6.27 -0.84
C ILE A 89 1.53 -7.02 0.48
N VAL A 90 0.57 -6.87 1.40
CA VAL A 90 0.61 -7.51 2.72
C VAL A 90 0.58 -9.04 2.65
N LEU A 91 -0.23 -9.62 1.77
CA LEU A 91 -0.27 -11.07 1.57
C LEU A 91 1.08 -11.64 1.11
N GLY A 92 1.84 -10.84 0.35
CA GLY A 92 3.19 -11.16 -0.08
C GLY A 92 4.25 -11.09 1.02
N LEU A 93 3.96 -10.42 2.14
CA LEU A 93 4.90 -10.28 3.25
C LEU A 93 4.83 -11.49 4.20
N THR A 94 5.99 -11.89 4.70
CA THR A 94 6.15 -12.96 5.69
C THR A 94 6.94 -12.45 6.89
N GLY A 95 6.82 -13.12 8.04
CA GLY A 95 7.56 -12.75 9.25
C GLY A 95 9.08 -12.60 9.02
N PRO A 96 9.76 -13.55 8.34
CA PRO A 96 11.18 -13.44 8.02
C PRO A 96 11.56 -12.27 7.10
N LEU A 97 10.65 -11.85 6.21
CA LEU A 97 10.83 -10.65 5.37
C LEU A 97 10.82 -9.38 6.22
N LEU A 98 9.95 -9.32 7.22
CA LEU A 98 9.74 -8.15 8.08
C LEU A 98 10.70 -8.09 9.28
N ALA A 99 11.35 -9.19 9.64
CA ALA A 99 12.28 -9.28 10.75
C ALA A 99 13.30 -8.12 10.85
N PRO A 100 13.99 -7.68 9.77
CA PRO A 100 14.91 -6.54 9.85
C PRO A 100 14.19 -5.21 10.13
N LEU A 101 12.99 -5.00 9.59
CA LEU A 101 12.20 -3.79 9.83
C LEU A 101 11.69 -3.74 11.27
N LEU A 102 11.25 -4.87 11.82
CA LEU A 102 10.74 -4.98 13.18
C LEU A 102 11.82 -4.80 14.26
N ARG A 103 13.10 -4.93 13.89
CA ARG A 103 14.24 -4.60 14.77
C ARG A 103 14.46 -3.08 14.92
N ASN A 104 13.87 -2.25 14.05
CA ASN A 104 13.96 -0.80 14.16
C ASN A 104 13.06 -0.28 15.28
N ARG A 105 13.65 0.49 16.21
CA ARG A 105 12.96 1.14 17.34
C ARG A 105 11.78 2.04 16.94
N PHE A 106 11.82 2.65 15.75
CA PHE A 106 10.71 3.48 15.25
C PHE A 106 9.52 2.62 14.85
N VAL A 107 9.76 1.51 14.14
CA VAL A 107 8.72 0.53 13.76
C VAL A 107 8.16 -0.16 15.01
N ALA A 108 8.99 -0.36 16.03
CA ALA A 108 8.53 -0.88 17.32
C ALA A 108 7.51 0.04 18.03
N ARG A 109 7.58 1.37 17.84
CA ARG A 109 6.54 2.30 18.36
C ARG A 109 5.23 2.19 17.60
N LEU A 110 5.28 1.84 16.31
CA LEU A 110 4.09 1.59 15.49
C LEU A 110 3.39 0.26 15.80
N ARG A 111 3.85 -0.49 16.81
CA ARG A 111 3.16 -1.71 17.29
C ARG A 111 1.73 -1.47 17.72
N VAL A 112 1.34 -0.26 18.13
CA VAL A 112 -0.07 0.04 18.42
C VAL A 112 -0.97 -0.15 17.19
N LEU A 113 -0.44 0.10 15.99
CA LEU A 113 -1.14 -0.09 14.71
C LEU A 113 -1.23 -1.56 14.30
N THR A 114 -0.60 -2.49 15.04
CA THR A 114 -0.77 -3.93 14.79
C THR A 114 -2.00 -4.49 15.51
N HIS A 115 -2.64 -3.69 16.37
CA HIS A 115 -3.90 -4.09 17.00
C HIS A 115 -5.05 -3.90 15.98
N PRO A 116 -5.82 -4.96 15.64
CA PRO A 116 -6.83 -4.92 14.58
C PRO A 116 -7.81 -3.75 14.72
N VAL A 117 -8.35 -3.56 15.93
CA VAL A 117 -9.31 -2.47 16.21
C VAL A 117 -8.68 -1.11 15.94
N VAL A 118 -7.46 -0.87 16.44
CA VAL A 118 -6.77 0.41 16.24
C VAL A 118 -6.47 0.64 14.76
N ALA A 119 -5.99 -0.39 14.06
CA ALA A 119 -5.63 -0.30 12.65
C ALA A 119 -6.85 0.02 11.77
N VAL A 120 -7.97 -0.67 11.98
CA VAL A 120 -9.24 -0.42 11.27
C VAL A 120 -9.78 0.97 11.60
N THR A 121 -9.77 1.37 12.88
CA THR A 121 -10.23 2.71 13.28
C THR A 121 -9.41 3.81 12.63
N VAL A 122 -8.08 3.73 12.68
CA VAL A 122 -7.22 4.75 12.09
C VAL A 122 -7.33 4.78 10.57
N TRP A 123 -7.44 3.63 9.91
CA TRP A 123 -7.73 3.56 8.47
C TRP A 123 -9.06 4.22 8.11
N ALA A 124 -10.13 3.92 8.85
CA ALA A 124 -11.45 4.50 8.61
C ALA A 124 -11.47 6.01 8.86
N VAL A 125 -10.81 6.48 9.92
CA VAL A 125 -10.65 7.91 10.22
C VAL A 125 -9.86 8.60 9.11
N ASN A 126 -8.74 8.00 8.66
CA ASN A 126 -7.96 8.53 7.55
C ASN A 126 -8.81 8.65 6.28
N PHE A 127 -9.59 7.62 5.94
CA PHE A 127 -10.51 7.68 4.81
C PHE A 127 -11.51 8.82 4.95
N TYR A 128 -12.19 8.91 6.10
CA TYR A 128 -13.18 9.94 6.35
C TYR A 128 -12.61 11.37 6.31
N VAL A 129 -11.45 11.59 6.93
CA VAL A 129 -10.79 12.91 7.01
C VAL A 129 -10.49 13.46 5.62
N TRP A 130 -9.98 12.65 4.70
CA TRP A 130 -9.71 13.08 3.32
C TRP A 130 -10.96 13.44 2.51
N HIS A 131 -12.13 12.94 2.93
CA HIS A 131 -13.41 13.26 2.30
C HIS A 131 -14.11 14.47 2.94
N LEU A 132 -13.51 15.09 3.97
CA LEU A 132 -13.99 16.37 4.48
C LEU A 132 -13.88 17.43 3.38
N PRO A 133 -14.89 18.31 3.19
CA PRO A 133 -14.91 19.26 2.08
C PRO A 133 -13.63 20.10 1.95
N VAL A 134 -13.04 20.51 3.07
CA VAL A 134 -11.81 21.33 3.09
C VAL A 134 -10.62 20.55 2.53
N LEU A 135 -10.40 19.32 2.98
CA LEU A 135 -9.26 18.51 2.54
C LEU A 135 -9.48 17.94 1.15
N TYR A 136 -10.70 17.54 0.83
CA TYR A 136 -11.08 17.10 -0.51
C TYR A 136 -10.82 18.20 -1.54
N GLN A 137 -11.27 19.43 -1.28
CA GLN A 137 -11.00 20.57 -2.17
C GLN A 137 -9.53 20.95 -2.21
N ALA A 138 -8.78 20.76 -1.12
CA ALA A 138 -7.34 21.02 -1.10
C ALA A 138 -6.57 20.00 -1.96
N ALA A 139 -6.95 18.71 -1.90
CA ALA A 139 -6.36 17.66 -2.73
C ALA A 139 -6.63 17.91 -4.22
N LEU A 140 -7.84 18.33 -4.60
CA LEU A 140 -8.17 18.69 -5.98
C LEU A 140 -7.40 19.91 -6.53
N ARG A 141 -6.85 20.76 -5.66
CA ARG A 141 -6.16 22.00 -6.07
C ARG A 141 -4.65 21.89 -6.01
N HIS A 142 -4.11 20.89 -5.31
CA HIS A 142 -2.69 20.77 -5.03
C HIS A 142 -2.22 19.33 -5.16
N ASP A 143 -1.44 19.04 -6.20
CA ASP A 143 -0.89 17.71 -6.50
C ASP A 143 -0.11 17.11 -5.32
N THR A 144 0.57 17.94 -4.52
CA THR A 144 1.31 17.48 -3.35
C THR A 144 0.40 17.01 -2.21
N ILE A 145 -0.76 17.66 -2.04
CA ILE A 145 -1.78 17.25 -1.08
C ILE A 145 -2.45 15.97 -1.57
N HIS A 146 -2.74 15.88 -2.87
CA HIS A 146 -3.27 14.66 -3.48
C HIS A 146 -2.30 13.47 -3.33
N ALA A 147 -1.01 13.68 -3.57
CA ALA A 147 0.01 12.67 -3.35
C ALA A 147 0.13 12.26 -1.87
N LEU A 148 -0.04 13.20 -0.94
CA LEU A 148 -0.08 12.90 0.50
C LEU A 148 -1.32 12.07 0.86
N GLN A 149 -2.46 12.35 0.25
CA GLN A 149 -3.68 11.55 0.38
C GLN A 149 -3.45 10.12 -0.09
N HIS A 150 -2.92 9.91 -1.30
CA HIS A 150 -2.57 8.57 -1.80
C HIS A 150 -1.57 7.85 -0.90
N ALA A 151 -0.52 8.55 -0.44
CA ALA A 151 0.49 7.96 0.45
C ALA A 151 -0.11 7.52 1.79
N THR A 152 -1.01 8.33 2.37
CA THR A 152 -1.68 7.99 3.63
C THR A 152 -2.69 6.86 3.45
N PHE A 153 -3.47 6.83 2.36
CA PHE A 153 -4.34 5.68 2.04
C PHE A 153 -3.54 4.38 1.94
N LEU A 154 -2.43 4.36 1.20
CA LEU A 154 -1.59 3.18 1.09
C LEU A 154 -0.99 2.79 2.45
N ALA A 155 -0.46 3.75 3.22
CA ALA A 155 0.19 3.48 4.50
C ALA A 155 -0.78 2.91 5.55
N PHE A 156 -1.95 3.54 5.72
CA PHE A 156 -2.96 3.06 6.67
C PHE A 156 -3.67 1.80 6.18
N GLY A 157 -3.81 1.63 4.86
CA GLY A 157 -4.26 0.38 4.24
C GLY A 157 -3.33 -0.79 4.56
N ILE A 158 -2.02 -0.61 4.35
CA ILE A 158 -1.01 -1.61 4.72
C ILE A 158 -1.08 -1.88 6.22
N ALA A 159 -1.19 -0.86 7.07
CA ALA A 159 -1.29 -1.05 8.52
C ALA A 159 -2.52 -1.90 8.92
N MET A 160 -3.69 -1.58 8.35
CA MET A 160 -4.92 -2.34 8.55
C MET A 160 -4.78 -3.79 8.11
N TRP A 161 -4.36 -4.03 6.85
CA TRP A 161 -4.21 -5.38 6.33
C TRP A 161 -3.11 -6.16 7.06
N MET A 162 -2.05 -5.50 7.53
CA MET A 162 -1.02 -6.12 8.36
C MET A 162 -1.57 -6.60 9.70
N ALA A 163 -2.45 -5.82 10.34
CA ALA A 163 -3.10 -6.20 11.59
C ALA A 163 -4.11 -7.35 11.38
N LEU A 164 -4.86 -7.31 10.27
CA LEU A 164 -5.88 -8.30 9.97
C LEU A 164 -5.30 -9.62 9.44
N LEU A 165 -4.51 -9.57 8.38
CA LEU A 165 -4.05 -10.74 7.61
C LEU A 165 -2.53 -10.91 7.60
N GLY A 166 -1.77 -9.89 8.01
CA GLY A 166 -0.32 -9.93 8.03
C GLY A 166 0.28 -10.93 9.04
N PRO A 167 1.60 -11.16 8.95
CA PRO A 167 2.33 -12.13 9.76
C PRO A 167 2.71 -11.61 11.16
N LEU A 168 2.20 -10.44 11.57
CA LEU A 168 2.53 -9.85 12.86
C LEU A 168 1.79 -10.53 14.01
N PRO A 169 2.33 -10.48 15.25
CA PRO A 169 1.65 -11.03 16.43
C PRO A 169 0.26 -10.42 16.61
N LYS A 170 -0.75 -11.27 16.80
CA LYS A 170 -2.15 -10.88 16.99
C LYS A 170 -2.57 -11.05 18.46
N PRO A 171 -3.52 -10.24 18.96
CA PRO A 171 -4.12 -10.46 20.27
C PRO A 171 -4.72 -11.87 20.38
N ARG A 172 -4.70 -12.46 21.58
CA ARG A 172 -5.17 -13.85 21.82
C ARG A 172 -6.63 -14.09 21.40
N TRP A 173 -7.48 -13.08 21.48
CA TRP A 173 -8.89 -13.15 21.07
C TRP A 173 -9.07 -13.06 19.55
N PHE A 174 -8.10 -12.51 18.82
CA PHE A 174 -8.14 -12.32 17.38
C PHE A 174 -7.29 -13.39 16.68
N ASN A 175 -7.85 -14.59 16.60
CA ASN A 175 -7.25 -15.68 15.85
C ASN A 175 -8.01 -15.82 14.52
N ASN A 176 -7.37 -15.46 13.41
CA ASN A 176 -7.90 -15.86 12.10
C ASN A 176 -7.84 -17.39 12.08
N SER A 177 -8.99 -18.04 11.99
CA SER A 177 -9.07 -19.48 11.72
C SER A 177 -8.22 -19.88 10.50
N ALA A 178 -8.05 -18.95 9.54
CA ALA A 178 -7.05 -19.00 8.49
C ALA A 178 -5.69 -18.48 8.99
N ARG A 179 -4.87 -19.35 9.61
CA ARG A 179 -3.42 -19.11 9.66
C ARG A 179 -2.90 -19.32 8.23
N LEU A 180 -2.71 -18.24 7.49
CA LEU A 180 -1.91 -18.26 6.26
C LEU A 180 -0.46 -18.51 6.69
N VAL A 181 -0.11 -19.79 6.89
CA VAL A 181 1.25 -20.27 7.16
C VAL A 181 2.15 -20.00 5.97
#